data_AF-A0A961AW85-F1
#
_entry.id   AF-A0A961AW85-F1
#
_cell.length_a   1.000
_cell.length_b   1.000
_cell.length_c   1.000
_cell.angle_alpha   90.00
_cell.angle_beta   90.00
_cell.angle_gamma   90.00
#
_symmetry.space_group_name_H-M   'P 1'
#
loop_
_entity.id
_entity.type
_entity.pdbx_description
1 polymer ?
#
loop_
_entity_poly.entity_id
_entity_poly.type
_entity_poly.pdbx_seq_one_letter_code
_entity_poly.pdbx_strand_id
1 'polypeptide(L)'
;MVFLGSKHGHPCRLVATRLSRNDTAKHRRQRRRSAKKHGQTPSKNALLRDAWNLLVTNLSEERIAAAELHAIYAMRWNIEIQFRAFKQSCRLGPSLNHRSDPLHIEGLVLASMIFQLLTLDLHARFRRRAGVDWPPSLEKLSDAYATHLQTLRRSPEPVPFDPDPRHLAHDQRCRPTLWQSIVQSLG
;
A
#
# COMPACT_ATOMS: atom_id res chain seq x y z
N MET A 1 20.88 -7.80 19.87
CA MET A 1 21.25 -6.56 19.16
C MET A 1 22.01 -6.95 17.90
N VAL A 2 21.76 -6.30 16.77
CA VAL A 2 22.41 -6.57 15.46
C VAL A 2 23.06 -5.28 14.95
N PHE A 3 24.16 -5.40 14.20
CA PHE A 3 24.83 -4.24 13.61
C PHE A 3 24.62 -4.24 12.10
N LEU A 4 24.23 -3.10 11.54
CA LEU A 4 24.01 -2.93 10.09
C LEU A 4 24.94 -1.87 9.49
N GLY A 5 25.40 -2.11 8.27
CA GLY A 5 26.28 -1.21 7.52
C GLY A 5 27.75 -1.60 7.62
N SER A 6 28.42 -1.68 6.46
CA SER A 6 29.79 -2.20 6.35
C SER A 6 30.88 -1.30 6.94
N LYS A 7 30.62 0.01 7.07
CA LYS A 7 31.61 0.99 7.53
C LYS A 7 31.47 1.37 9.01
N HIS A 8 30.26 1.70 9.45
CA HIS A 8 30.04 2.33 10.75
C HIS A 8 29.26 1.46 11.74
N GLY A 9 28.73 0.30 11.32
CA GLY A 9 28.04 -0.65 12.20
C GLY A 9 26.97 0.01 13.09
N HIS A 10 25.80 0.34 12.54
CA HIS A 10 24.73 0.94 13.33
C HIS A 10 24.06 -0.10 14.22
N PRO A 11 23.98 0.11 15.55
CA PRO A 11 23.27 -0.78 16.44
C PRO A 11 21.78 -0.74 16.11
N CYS A 12 21.21 -1.92 15.91
CA CYS A 12 19.82 -2.12 15.56
C CYS A 12 19.24 -3.29 16.38
N ARG A 13 17.92 -3.30 16.48
CA ARG A 13 17.10 -4.37 17.02
C ARG A 13 16.53 -5.17 15.86
N LEU A 14 16.72 -6.48 15.91
CA LEU A 14 16.06 -7.43 15.02
C LEU A 14 14.82 -7.95 15.73
N VAL A 15 13.65 -7.75 15.11
CA VAL A 15 12.38 -8.28 15.58
C VAL A 15 11.97 -9.41 14.64
N ALA A 16 11.86 -10.62 15.18
CA ALA A 16 11.47 -11.81 14.44
C ALA A 16 10.12 -12.32 14.97
N THR A 17 9.07 -12.22 14.15
CA THR A 17 7.74 -12.73 14.51
C THR A 17 7.39 -13.95 13.68
N ARG A 18 6.86 -14.96 14.36
CA ARG A 18 6.51 -16.23 13.72
C ARG A 18 5.18 -16.08 13.00
N LEU A 19 5.13 -16.50 11.76
CA LEU A 19 3.92 -16.48 10.95
C LEU A 19 2.98 -17.63 11.30
N SER A 20 1.69 -17.44 11.01
CA SER A 20 0.71 -18.51 11.05
C SER A 20 1.12 -19.68 10.14
N ARG A 21 0.63 -20.89 10.43
CA ARG A 21 0.89 -22.07 9.57
C ARG A 21 0.39 -21.84 8.14
N ASN A 22 -0.74 -21.13 8.00
CA ASN A 22 -1.35 -20.82 6.71
C ASN A 22 -0.46 -19.87 5.89
N ASP A 23 0.00 -18.77 6.49
CA ASP A 23 0.88 -17.81 5.80
C ASP A 23 2.24 -18.41 5.46
N THR A 24 2.80 -19.23 6.37
CA THR A 24 4.04 -19.98 6.13
C THR A 24 3.89 -20.90 4.90
N ALA A 25 2.79 -21.66 4.82
CA ALA A 25 2.54 -22.56 3.69
C ALA A 25 2.38 -21.78 2.37
N LYS A 26 1.69 -20.64 2.42
CA LYS A 26 1.52 -19.71 1.29
C LYS A 26 2.86 -19.16 0.80
N HIS A 27 3.72 -18.67 1.69
CA HIS A 27 5.06 -18.18 1.36
C HIS A 27 5.91 -19.27 0.70
N ARG A 28 5.94 -20.48 1.30
CA ARG A 28 6.67 -21.62 0.74
C ARG A 28 6.17 -22.03 -0.64
N ARG A 29 4.85 -22.02 -0.87
CA ARG A 29 4.26 -22.29 -2.20
C ARG A 29 4.68 -21.23 -3.23
N GLN A 30 4.63 -19.95 -2.86
CA GLN A 30 5.05 -18.87 -3.74
C GLN A 30 6.54 -18.97 -4.09
N ARG A 31 7.39 -19.24 -3.10
CA ARG A 31 8.82 -19.45 -3.33
C ARG A 31 9.09 -20.63 -4.25
N ARG A 32 8.45 -21.79 -4.02
CA ARG A 32 8.58 -22.97 -4.88
C ARG A 32 8.16 -22.66 -6.32
N ARG A 33 7.09 -21.89 -6.51
CA ARG A 33 6.63 -21.45 -7.85
C ARG A 33 7.67 -20.55 -8.52
N SER A 34 8.19 -19.55 -7.81
CA SER A 34 9.23 -18.66 -8.34
C SER A 34 10.51 -19.41 -8.68
N ALA A 35 10.98 -20.29 -7.79
CA ALA A 35 12.16 -21.10 -8.03
C ALA A 35 11.98 -22.02 -9.26
N LYS A 36 10.83 -22.70 -9.39
CA LYS A 36 10.48 -23.49 -10.58
C LYS A 36 10.50 -22.66 -11.86
N LYS A 37 9.96 -21.43 -11.84
CA LYS A 37 9.99 -20.52 -12.99
C LYS A 37 11.43 -20.18 -13.43
N HIS A 38 12.38 -20.20 -12.51
CA HIS A 38 13.80 -19.95 -12.76
C HIS A 38 14.65 -21.24 -12.82
N GLY A 39 14.03 -22.43 -12.94
CA GLY A 39 14.75 -23.70 -13.02
C GLY A 39 15.50 -24.10 -11.75
N GLN A 40 15.14 -23.52 -10.60
CA GLN A 40 15.85 -23.69 -9.33
C GLN A 40 15.00 -24.40 -8.27
N THR A 41 15.67 -24.96 -7.27
CA THR A 41 15.04 -25.53 -6.08
C THR A 41 15.27 -24.63 -4.87
N PRO A 42 14.24 -24.29 -4.08
CA PRO A 42 14.42 -23.51 -2.86
C PRO A 42 15.33 -24.22 -1.85
N SER A 43 16.28 -23.48 -1.26
CA SER A 43 17.13 -24.03 -0.20
C SER A 43 16.34 -24.26 1.11
N LYS A 44 16.88 -25.13 1.98
CA LYS A 44 16.29 -25.38 3.31
C LYS A 44 16.19 -24.10 4.15
N ASN A 45 17.25 -23.28 4.15
CA ASN A 45 17.28 -22.00 4.87
C ASN A 45 16.23 -21.02 4.36
N ALA A 46 15.99 -21.00 3.04
CA ALA A 46 14.94 -20.21 2.43
C ALA A 46 13.54 -20.62 2.91
N LEU A 47 13.25 -21.92 2.99
CA LEU A 47 11.97 -22.44 3.47
C LEU A 47 11.78 -22.27 4.99
N LEU A 48 12.89 -22.26 5.75
CA LEU A 48 12.89 -21.90 7.16
C LEU A 48 12.52 -20.43 7.34
N ARG A 49 13.15 -19.53 6.58
CA ARG A 49 12.88 -18.08 6.60
C ARG A 49 11.41 -17.76 6.29
N ASP A 50 10.76 -18.52 5.42
CA ASP A 50 9.36 -18.29 5.03
C ASP A 50 8.35 -18.39 6.19
N ALA A 51 8.75 -18.93 7.34
CA ALA A 51 7.94 -19.00 8.55
C ALA A 51 8.07 -17.76 9.46
N TRP A 52 8.88 -16.76 9.07
CA TRP A 52 9.21 -15.61 9.90
C TRP A 52 9.00 -14.31 9.14
N ASN A 53 8.46 -13.31 9.84
CA ASN A 53 8.57 -11.91 9.46
C ASN A 53 9.75 -11.31 10.23
N LEU A 54 10.68 -10.70 9.50
CA LEU A 54 11.88 -10.08 10.08
C LEU A 54 11.82 -8.58 9.84
N LEU A 55 11.88 -7.80 10.93
CA LEU A 55 11.97 -6.36 10.90
C LEU A 55 13.26 -5.93 11.59
N VAL A 56 13.94 -4.93 11.03
CA VAL A 56 15.11 -4.31 11.66
C VAL A 56 14.79 -2.85 11.93
N THR A 57 15.07 -2.41 13.16
CA THR A 57 14.77 -1.06 13.62
C THR A 57 15.86 -0.55 14.55
N ASN A 58 16.10 0.77 14.58
CA ASN A 58 16.93 1.42 15.60
C ASN A 58 16.12 1.84 16.85
N LEU A 59 14.82 1.55 16.86
CA LEU A 59 13.94 1.82 18.00
C LEU A 59 14.18 0.78 19.10
N SER A 60 14.31 1.27 20.33
CA SER A 60 14.49 0.41 21.49
C SER A 60 13.19 -0.30 21.88
N GLU A 61 13.30 -1.38 22.65
CA GLU A 61 12.15 -2.18 23.09
C GLU A 61 11.26 -1.44 24.07
N GLU A 62 11.85 -0.57 24.88
CA GLU A 62 11.17 0.28 25.86
C GLU A 62 10.30 1.34 25.17
N ARG A 63 10.63 1.72 23.93
CA ARG A 63 9.88 2.74 23.17
C ARG A 63 8.72 2.16 22.39
N ILE A 64 8.94 1.04 21.69
CA ILE A 64 7.97 0.45 20.76
C ILE A 64 8.01 -1.07 20.86
N ALA A 65 6.85 -1.66 21.17
CA ALA A 65 6.67 -3.10 21.21
C ALA A 65 6.66 -3.70 19.78
N ALA A 66 6.93 -5.01 19.68
CA ALA A 66 6.96 -5.69 18.38
C ALA A 66 5.63 -5.56 17.61
N ALA A 67 4.49 -5.63 18.29
CA ALA A 67 3.16 -5.50 17.69
C ALA A 67 2.92 -4.09 17.08
N GLU A 68 3.37 -3.04 17.75
CA GLU A 68 3.26 -1.66 17.27
C GLU A 68 4.17 -1.41 16.07
N LEU A 69 5.38 -1.98 16.09
CA LEU A 69 6.30 -1.92 14.96
C LEU A 69 5.69 -2.51 13.69
N HIS A 70 4.92 -3.59 13.83
CA HIS A 70 4.17 -4.19 12.73
C HIS A 70 3.09 -3.26 12.16
N ALA A 71 2.37 -2.53 13.02
CA ALA A 71 1.39 -1.54 12.57
C ALA A 71 2.06 -0.37 11.83
N ILE A 72 3.20 0.13 12.33
CA ILE A 72 3.99 1.16 11.66
C ILE A 72 4.48 0.65 10.29
N TYR A 73 4.98 -0.58 10.22
CA TYR A 73 5.43 -1.16 8.97
C TYR A 73 4.28 -1.39 7.98
N ALA A 74 3.06 -1.65 8.47
CA ALA A 74 1.87 -1.72 7.63
C ALA A 74 1.52 -0.35 7.01
N MET A 75 1.77 0.76 7.72
CA MET A 75 1.58 2.12 7.16
C MET A 75 2.44 2.33 5.91
N ARG A 76 3.64 1.75 5.84
CA ARG A 76 4.49 1.80 4.63
C ARG A 76 3.77 1.27 3.39
N TRP A 77 3.01 0.18 3.52
CA TRP A 77 2.20 -0.37 2.43
C TRP A 77 1.03 0.54 2.06
N ASN A 78 0.39 1.16 3.06
CA ASN A 78 -0.67 2.14 2.80
C ASN A 78 -0.14 3.33 1.97
N ILE A 79 1.06 3.83 2.30
CA ILE A 79 1.72 4.89 1.52
C ILE A 79 1.93 4.45 0.06
N GLU A 80 2.40 3.22 -0.19
CA GLU A 80 2.55 2.71 -1.56
C GLU A 80 1.22 2.65 -2.34
N ILE A 81 0.12 2.26 -1.68
CA ILE A 81 -1.21 2.26 -2.29
C ILE A 81 -1.62 3.69 -2.63
N GLN A 82 -1.41 4.65 -1.71
CA GLN A 82 -1.74 6.06 -1.94
C GLN A 82 -0.98 6.63 -3.14
N PHE A 83 0.33 6.39 -3.22
CA PHE A 83 1.14 6.81 -4.37
C PHE A 83 0.75 6.10 -5.66
N ARG A 84 0.27 4.86 -5.59
CA ARG A 84 -0.21 4.14 -6.77
C ARG A 84 -1.52 4.75 -7.28
N ALA A 85 -2.50 4.92 -6.39
CA ALA A 85 -3.76 5.59 -6.69
C ALA A 85 -3.51 6.96 -7.33
N PHE A 86 -2.69 7.77 -6.67
CA PHE A 86 -2.30 9.11 -7.12
C PHE A 86 -1.75 9.12 -8.56
N LYS A 87 -0.75 8.28 -8.83
CA LYS A 87 -0.11 8.21 -10.15
C LYS A 87 -1.06 7.75 -11.24
N GLN A 88 -1.95 6.80 -10.94
CA GLN A 88 -2.87 6.23 -11.93
C GLN A 88 -4.01 7.20 -12.26
N SER A 89 -4.69 7.75 -11.24
CA SER A 89 -5.84 8.63 -11.45
C SER A 89 -5.46 9.94 -12.14
N CYS A 90 -4.28 10.48 -11.84
CA CYS A 90 -3.76 11.69 -12.50
C CYS A 90 -2.96 11.38 -13.77
N ARG A 91 -2.80 10.10 -14.15
CA ARG A 91 -1.97 9.67 -15.29
C ARG A 91 -0.60 10.36 -15.32
N LEU A 92 0.07 10.41 -14.16
CA LEU A 92 1.30 11.18 -14.00
C LEU A 92 2.44 10.72 -14.91
N GLY A 93 2.52 9.42 -15.22
CA GLY A 93 3.54 8.89 -16.13
C GLY A 93 3.50 9.59 -17.50
N PRO A 94 2.42 9.43 -18.29
CA PRO A 94 2.28 10.15 -19.56
C PRO A 94 2.33 11.67 -19.42
N SER A 95 1.69 12.22 -18.37
CA SER A 95 1.58 13.67 -18.19
C SER A 95 2.89 14.36 -17.86
N LEU A 96 3.86 13.66 -17.26
CA LEU A 96 5.17 14.22 -16.92
C LEU A 96 6.28 13.81 -17.92
N ASN A 97 6.00 12.87 -18.83
CA ASN A 97 6.99 12.34 -19.77
C ASN A 97 7.05 13.09 -21.12
N HIS A 98 6.37 14.23 -21.25
CA HIS A 98 6.43 15.08 -22.44
C HIS A 98 7.31 16.30 -22.16
N ARG A 99 7.99 16.82 -23.20
CA ARG A 99 8.75 18.05 -23.07
C ARG A 99 7.78 19.22 -22.90
N SER A 100 7.89 19.91 -21.77
CA SER A 100 7.09 21.07 -21.40
C SER A 100 7.94 22.06 -20.63
N ASP A 101 7.47 23.31 -20.57
CA ASP A 101 8.07 24.36 -19.75
C ASP A 101 8.07 23.95 -18.26
N PRO A 102 9.12 24.27 -17.47
CA PRO A 102 9.18 23.93 -16.06
C PRO A 102 7.98 24.42 -15.24
N LEU A 103 7.44 25.61 -15.53
CA LEU A 103 6.28 26.15 -14.81
C LEU A 103 5.02 25.33 -15.12
N HIS A 104 4.88 24.83 -16.34
CA HIS A 104 3.79 23.93 -16.71
C HIS A 104 3.88 22.61 -15.95
N ILE A 105 5.07 22.01 -15.86
CA ILE A 105 5.28 20.77 -15.09
C ILE A 105 5.00 20.99 -13.60
N GLU A 106 5.48 22.09 -13.02
CA GLU A 106 5.21 22.46 -11.64
C GLU A 106 3.70 22.62 -11.38
N GLY A 107 3.00 23.33 -12.27
CA GLY A 107 1.55 23.48 -12.21
C GLY A 107 0.81 22.15 -12.25
N LEU A 108 1.22 21.22 -13.12
CA LEU A 108 0.64 19.87 -13.20
C LEU A 108 0.88 19.08 -11.91
N VAL A 109 2.09 19.14 -11.34
CA VAL A 109 2.41 18.46 -10.08
C VAL A 109 1.58 19.04 -8.94
N LEU A 110 1.52 20.37 -8.79
CA LEU A 110 0.73 21.01 -7.74
C LEU A 110 -0.78 20.70 -7.87
N ALA A 111 -1.35 20.80 -9.07
CA ALA A 111 -2.74 20.46 -9.32
C ALA A 111 -3.04 19.00 -8.97
N SER A 112 -2.13 18.09 -9.32
CA SER A 112 -2.26 16.68 -8.99
C SER A 112 -2.17 16.42 -7.48
N MET A 113 -1.29 17.13 -6.75
CA MET A 113 -1.19 17.05 -5.29
C MET A 113 -2.46 17.57 -4.61
N ILE A 114 -3.04 18.67 -5.09
CA ILE A 114 -4.32 19.19 -4.58
C ILE A 114 -5.43 18.15 -4.81
N PHE A 115 -5.53 17.58 -6.01
CA PHE A 115 -6.49 16.51 -6.32
C PHE A 115 -6.33 15.31 -5.39
N GLN A 116 -5.09 14.89 -5.11
CA GLN A 116 -4.81 13.78 -4.20
C GLN A 116 -5.27 14.08 -2.76
N LEU A 117 -5.03 15.29 -2.25
CA LEU A 117 -5.48 15.70 -0.92
C LEU A 117 -7.01 15.70 -0.82
N LEU A 118 -7.70 16.23 -1.84
CA LEU A 118 -9.16 16.21 -1.92
C LEU A 118 -9.71 14.77 -1.95
N THR A 119 -9.05 13.88 -2.70
CA THR A 119 -9.43 12.46 -2.79
C THR A 119 -9.24 11.74 -1.45
N LEU A 120 -8.16 12.05 -0.72
CA LEU A 120 -7.92 11.48 0.61
C LEU A 120 -8.94 11.96 1.64
N ASP A 121 -9.31 13.25 1.62
CA ASP A 121 -10.37 13.78 2.48
C ASP A 121 -11.73 13.13 2.15
N LEU A 122 -12.06 13.02 0.87
CA LEU A 122 -13.26 12.34 0.40
C LEU A 122 -13.30 10.88 0.88
N HIS A 123 -12.20 10.14 0.70
CA HIS A 123 -12.06 8.79 1.20
C HIS A 123 -12.30 8.72 2.73
N ALA A 124 -11.74 9.65 3.49
CA ALA A 124 -11.93 9.72 4.94
C ALA A 124 -13.38 10.04 5.33
N ARG A 125 -14.11 10.83 4.53
CA ARG A 125 -15.55 11.10 4.72
C ARG A 125 -16.39 9.85 4.44
N PHE A 126 -16.10 9.11 3.36
CA PHE A 126 -16.76 7.82 3.08
C PHE A 126 -16.55 6.82 4.21
N ARG A 127 -15.34 6.76 4.78
CA ARG A 127 -15.06 5.89 5.94
C ARG A 127 -15.80 6.31 7.21
N ARG A 128 -16.08 7.60 7.40
CA ARG A 128 -16.79 8.13 8.57
C ARG A 128 -18.31 8.05 8.45
N ARG A 129 -18.85 8.00 7.23
CA ARG A 129 -20.28 7.84 6.99
C ARG A 129 -20.68 6.43 7.44
N ALA A 130 -21.24 6.36 8.65
CA ALA A 130 -21.72 5.12 9.26
C ALA A 130 -22.66 4.40 8.28
N GLY A 131 -22.31 3.17 7.89
CA GLY A 131 -23.11 2.35 6.96
C GLY A 131 -22.37 1.73 5.78
N VAL A 132 -21.09 2.04 5.57
CA VAL A 132 -20.25 1.28 4.62
C VAL A 132 -19.37 0.31 5.40
N ASP A 133 -19.78 -0.96 5.47
CA ASP A 133 -19.07 -2.03 6.19
C ASP A 133 -17.67 -2.34 5.63
N TRP A 134 -17.32 -1.75 4.48
CA TRP A 134 -16.02 -1.86 3.83
C TRP A 134 -15.52 -0.47 3.44
N PRO A 135 -14.28 -0.08 3.79
CA PRO A 135 -13.72 1.16 3.31
C PRO A 135 -13.54 1.07 1.78
N PRO A 136 -13.88 2.12 1.01
CA PRO A 136 -13.71 2.08 -0.43
C PRO A 136 -12.25 1.99 -0.83
N SER A 137 -11.99 1.31 -1.96
CA SER A 137 -10.65 1.29 -2.54
C SER A 137 -10.24 2.69 -2.93
N LEU A 138 -9.14 3.18 -2.36
CA LEU A 138 -8.62 4.51 -2.68
C LEU A 138 -8.34 4.66 -4.18
N GLU A 139 -7.82 3.61 -4.83
CA GLU A 139 -7.55 3.60 -6.28
C GLU A 139 -8.85 3.83 -7.07
N LYS A 140 -9.89 3.03 -6.79
CA LYS A 140 -11.16 3.10 -7.51
C LYS A 140 -11.92 4.40 -7.24
N LEU A 141 -11.87 4.90 -5.99
CA LEU A 141 -12.44 6.20 -5.64
C LEU A 141 -11.73 7.34 -6.37
N SER A 142 -10.40 7.30 -6.43
CA SER A 142 -9.59 8.29 -7.13
C SER A 142 -9.93 8.33 -8.63
N ASP A 143 -10.05 7.16 -9.25
CA ASP A 143 -10.42 7.05 -10.68
C ASP A 143 -11.85 7.52 -10.95
N ALA A 144 -12.81 7.15 -10.08
CA ALA A 144 -14.19 7.59 -10.18
C ALA A 144 -14.31 9.11 -10.01
N TYR A 145 -13.59 9.68 -9.03
CA TYR A 145 -13.60 11.12 -8.77
C TYR A 145 -12.93 11.90 -9.89
N ALA A 146 -11.79 11.43 -10.41
CA ALA A 146 -11.13 12.03 -11.58
C ALA A 146 -12.05 12.03 -12.81
N THR A 147 -12.78 10.93 -13.04
CA THR A 147 -13.75 10.82 -14.13
C THR A 147 -14.91 11.80 -13.95
N HIS A 148 -15.44 11.89 -12.73
CA HIS A 148 -16.51 12.82 -12.40
C HIS A 148 -16.10 14.29 -12.65
N LEU A 149 -14.93 14.71 -12.19
CA LEU A 149 -14.42 16.07 -12.45
C LEU A 149 -14.30 16.37 -13.96
N GLN A 150 -13.94 15.38 -14.78
CA GLN A 150 -13.91 15.53 -16.24
C GLN A 150 -15.31 15.68 -16.86
N THR A 151 -16.35 15.11 -16.24
CA THR A 151 -17.74 15.31 -16.67
C THR A 151 -18.27 16.70 -16.36
N LEU A 152 -17.92 17.27 -15.20
CA LEU A 152 -18.29 18.64 -14.81
C LEU A 152 -17.72 19.68 -15.78
N ARG A 153 -16.56 19.41 -16.38
CA ARG A 153 -16.00 20.26 -17.44
C ARG A 153 -16.90 20.34 -18.69
N ARG A 154 -17.74 19.32 -18.94
CA ARG A 154 -18.51 19.17 -20.18
C ARG A 154 -19.99 19.57 -20.05
N SER A 155 -20.51 19.70 -18.83
CA SER A 155 -21.92 20.00 -18.59
C SER A 155 -22.04 21.21 -17.66
N PRO A 156 -22.94 22.17 -17.94
CA PRO A 156 -23.15 23.34 -17.07
C PRO A 156 -23.88 22.99 -15.75
N GLU A 157 -24.58 21.86 -15.68
CA GLU A 157 -25.25 21.44 -14.44
C GLU A 157 -24.33 20.56 -13.58
N PRO A 158 -24.05 20.97 -12.32
CA PRO A 158 -23.23 20.18 -11.42
C PRO A 158 -24.03 18.96 -10.93
N VAL A 159 -23.69 17.79 -11.47
CA VAL A 159 -24.20 16.52 -10.95
C VAL A 159 -23.49 16.22 -9.62
N PRO A 160 -24.19 15.83 -8.54
CA PRO A 160 -23.55 15.40 -7.31
C PRO A 160 -22.66 14.16 -7.53
N PHE A 161 -21.51 14.11 -6.83
CA PHE A 161 -20.67 12.91 -6.83
C PHE A 161 -21.30 11.83 -5.94
N ASP A 162 -22.03 10.89 -6.55
CA ASP A 162 -22.65 9.73 -5.87
C ASP A 162 -22.29 8.42 -6.59
N PRO A 163 -21.05 7.92 -6.42
CA PRO A 163 -20.62 6.68 -7.07
C PRO A 163 -21.31 5.46 -6.46
N ASP A 164 -21.74 4.51 -7.31
CA ASP A 164 -22.24 3.21 -6.83
C ASP A 164 -21.16 2.53 -5.94
N PRO A 165 -21.47 2.24 -4.67
CA PRO A 165 -20.53 1.60 -3.77
C PRO A 165 -19.95 0.29 -4.33
N ARG A 166 -20.71 -0.47 -5.13
CA ARG A 166 -20.21 -1.72 -5.74
C ARG A 166 -18.97 -1.51 -6.60
N HIS A 167 -18.86 -0.36 -7.25
CA HIS A 167 -17.71 0.01 -8.08
C HIS A 167 -16.53 0.55 -7.26
N LEU A 168 -16.74 0.94 -6.00
CA LEU A 168 -15.69 1.38 -5.10
C LEU A 168 -15.12 0.25 -4.24
N ALA A 169 -15.82 -0.88 -4.17
CA ALA A 169 -15.39 -2.03 -3.39
C ALA A 169 -14.00 -2.50 -3.80
N HIS A 170 -13.16 -2.84 -2.81
CA HIS A 170 -11.91 -3.53 -3.08
C HIS A 170 -12.18 -4.79 -3.90
N ASP A 171 -11.33 -5.08 -4.89
CA ASP A 171 -11.39 -6.39 -5.54
C ASP A 171 -11.25 -7.46 -4.46
N GLN A 172 -12.19 -8.40 -4.43
CA GLN A 172 -12.10 -9.56 -3.57
C GLN A 172 -10.90 -10.38 -4.01
N ARG A 173 -9.76 -10.13 -3.38
CA ARG A 173 -8.59 -10.97 -3.54
C ARG A 173 -8.83 -12.21 -2.70
N CYS A 174 -8.70 -13.38 -3.29
CA CYS A 174 -8.63 -14.65 -2.54
C CYS A 174 -7.41 -14.74 -1.59
N ARG A 175 -6.64 -13.65 -1.41
CA ARG A 175 -5.37 -13.64 -0.68
C ARG A 175 -5.38 -12.50 0.34
N PRO A 176 -5.14 -12.78 1.62
CA PRO A 176 -4.97 -11.74 2.63
C PRO A 176 -3.75 -10.88 2.31
N THR A 177 -3.86 -9.59 2.63
CA THR A 177 -2.76 -8.62 2.60
C THR A 177 -1.70 -8.99 3.65
N LEU A 178 -0.48 -8.48 3.46
CA LEU A 178 0.60 -8.71 4.43
C LEU A 178 0.20 -8.27 5.85
N TRP A 179 -0.56 -7.17 5.97
CA TRP A 179 -1.13 -6.70 7.23
C TRP A 179 -2.06 -7.73 7.87
N GLN A 180 -3.04 -8.25 7.12
CA GLN A 180 -3.98 -9.25 7.63
C GLN A 180 -3.26 -10.52 8.07
N SER A 181 -2.25 -10.96 7.30
CA SER A 181 -1.38 -12.08 7.69
C SER A 181 -0.57 -11.80 8.96
N ILE A 182 -0.07 -10.56 9.13
CA ILE A 182 0.66 -10.15 10.33
C ILE A 182 -0.27 -10.13 11.55
N VAL A 183 -1.45 -9.52 11.46
CA VAL A 183 -2.43 -9.49 12.57
C VAL A 183 -2.84 -10.91 12.97
N GLN A 184 -3.13 -11.78 11.99
CA GLN A 184 -3.46 -13.19 12.25
C GLN A 184 -2.31 -14.01 12.84
N SER A 185 -1.07 -13.51 12.78
CA SER A 185 0.10 -14.16 13.38
C SER A 185 0.47 -13.64 14.77
N LEU A 186 -0.10 -12.49 15.16
CA LEU A 186 0.15 -11.83 16.45
C LEU A 186 -0.94 -12.14 17.49
N GLY A 187 -2.05 -12.77 17.09
CA GLY A 187 -3.08 -13.35 17.97
C GLY A 187 -3.06 -14.87 17.92
#